data_AF-A0A2D6ETZ6-F1
#
_entry.id   AF-A0A2D6ETZ6-F1
#
_cell.length_a   1.000
_cell.length_b   1.000
_cell.length_c   1.000
_cell.angle_alpha   90.00
_cell.angle_beta   90.00
_cell.angle_gamma   90.00
#
_symmetry.space_group_name_H-M   'P 1'
#
loop_
_entity.id
_entity.type
_entity.pdbx_description
1 polymer ?
#
loop_
_entity_poly.entity_id
_entity_poly.type
_entity_poly.pdbx_seq_one_letter_code
_entity_poly.pdbx_strand_id
1 'polypeptide(L)'
;MLHKYKDRPQALIDRLRIEVRTGSEELEQMAEIIANRLNCSSAPCAVLIPLKGWSSLDKEGVALYNPKADAFFTLALKRRLNPNIPVKEVDLHMNTPEFGREAVDLFNKIYKKNQTKS
;
A
#
# COMPACT_ATOMS: atom_id res chain seq x y z
N MET A 1 24.36 7.63 -8.63
CA MET A 1 23.40 8.41 -7.83
C MET A 1 22.55 9.25 -8.76
N LEU A 2 21.22 9.15 -8.69
CA LEU A 2 20.32 10.00 -9.48
C LEU A 2 20.31 11.41 -8.87
N HIS A 3 20.85 12.42 -9.59
CA HIS A 3 21.02 13.78 -9.06
C HIS A 3 19.69 14.40 -8.55
N LYS A 4 18.57 14.07 -9.21
CA LYS A 4 17.22 14.52 -8.85
C LYS A 4 16.76 14.04 -7.45
N TYR A 5 17.31 12.94 -6.95
CA TYR A 5 16.83 12.27 -5.73
C TYR A 5 17.91 12.12 -4.66
N LYS A 6 19.02 12.85 -4.78
CA LYS A 6 20.21 12.70 -3.93
C LYS A 6 19.94 12.88 -2.43
N ASP A 7 18.93 13.68 -2.08
CA ASP A 7 18.59 14.01 -0.69
C ASP A 7 17.54 13.08 -0.07
N ARG A 8 17.03 12.10 -0.84
CA ARG A 8 16.06 11.11 -0.36
C ARG A 8 16.77 9.84 0.11
N PRO A 9 16.22 9.11 1.10
CA PRO A 9 16.74 7.80 1.49
C PRO A 9 16.81 6.85 0.29
N GLN A 10 17.89 6.09 0.20
CA GLN A 10 18.14 5.16 -0.92
C GLN A 10 18.60 3.80 -0.41
N ALA A 11 18.17 2.75 -1.08
CA ALA A 11 18.63 1.39 -0.88
C ALA A 11 19.40 0.94 -2.12
N LEU A 12 20.68 0.62 -1.96
CA LEU A 12 21.48 -0.02 -3.00
C LEU A 12 21.12 -1.50 -3.03
N ILE A 13 20.51 -1.95 -4.11
CA ILE A 13 20.08 -3.34 -4.26
C ILE A 13 21.22 -4.18 -4.86
N ASP A 14 21.84 -3.65 -5.92
CA ASP A 14 23.03 -4.20 -6.54
C ASP A 14 23.78 -3.12 -7.35
N ARG A 15 24.77 -3.53 -8.15
CA ARG A 15 25.60 -2.63 -8.97
C ARG A 15 24.79 -1.73 -9.92
N LEU A 16 23.62 -2.16 -10.36
CA LEU A 16 22.80 -1.46 -11.37
C LEU A 16 21.52 -0.86 -10.80
N ARG A 17 21.06 -1.31 -9.62
CA ARG A 17 19.76 -0.94 -9.07
C ARG A 17 19.89 -0.18 -7.75
N ILE A 18 19.28 0.99 -7.74
CA ILE A 18 19.06 1.82 -6.55
C ILE A 18 17.57 2.10 -6.44
N GLU A 19 17.01 1.87 -5.27
CA GLU A 19 15.64 2.25 -4.95
C GLU A 19 15.62 3.49 -4.07
N VAL A 20 14.71 4.41 -4.37
CA VAL A 20 14.60 5.71 -3.69
C VAL A 20 13.28 5.74 -2.94
N ARG A 21 13.31 6.15 -1.66
CA ARG A 21 12.09 6.24 -0.86
C ARG A 21 11.12 7.24 -1.46
N THR A 22 9.90 6.82 -1.78
CA THR A 22 8.80 7.66 -2.33
C THR A 22 8.53 8.89 -1.47
N GLY A 23 8.41 10.05 -2.12
CA GLY A 23 8.12 11.35 -1.48
C GLY A 23 6.62 11.59 -1.27
N SER A 24 6.28 12.63 -0.51
CA SER A 24 4.89 12.98 -0.18
C SER A 24 4.04 13.26 -1.42
N GLU A 25 4.57 14.02 -2.39
CA GLU A 25 3.83 14.40 -3.60
C GLU A 25 3.56 13.17 -4.48
N GLU A 26 4.52 12.25 -4.55
CA GLU A 26 4.39 10.98 -5.27
C GLU A 26 3.37 10.06 -4.58
N LEU A 27 3.37 9.98 -3.24
CA LEU A 27 2.38 9.22 -2.49
C LEU A 27 0.97 9.78 -2.64
N GLU A 28 0.81 11.10 -2.67
CA GLU A 28 -0.49 11.74 -2.90
C GLU A 28 -1.04 11.40 -4.30
N GLN A 29 -0.18 11.45 -5.33
CA GLN A 29 -0.54 11.06 -6.69
C GLN A 29 -0.87 9.56 -6.79
N MET A 30 -0.10 8.70 -6.11
CA MET A 30 -0.39 7.26 -6.06
C MET A 30 -1.75 6.99 -5.42
N ALA A 31 -2.06 7.66 -4.31
CA ALA A 31 -3.35 7.54 -3.63
C ALA A 31 -4.51 7.96 -4.53
N GLU A 32 -4.36 9.05 -5.29
CA GLU A 32 -5.33 9.51 -6.28
C GLU A 32 -5.56 8.48 -7.39
N ILE A 33 -4.49 7.99 -8.02
CA ILE A 33 -4.59 7.02 -9.11
C ILE A 33 -5.27 5.72 -8.65
N ILE A 34 -4.90 5.22 -7.47
CA ILE A 34 -5.46 3.99 -6.91
C ILE A 34 -6.94 4.19 -6.56
N ALA A 35 -7.28 5.28 -5.86
CA ALA A 35 -8.66 5.57 -5.48
C ALA A 35 -9.56 5.73 -6.70
N ASN A 36 -9.13 6.48 -7.72
CA ASN A 36 -9.90 6.69 -8.95
C ASN A 36 -10.24 5.36 -9.63
N ARG A 37 -9.28 4.43 -9.73
CA ARG A 37 -9.53 3.10 -10.31
C ARG A 37 -10.51 2.28 -9.49
N LEU A 38 -10.33 2.25 -8.16
CA LEU A 38 -11.19 1.48 -7.27
C LEU A 38 -12.62 2.03 -7.21
N ASN A 39 -12.77 3.36 -7.26
CA ASN A 39 -14.07 4.03 -7.27
C ASN A 39 -14.90 3.74 -8.54
N CYS A 40 -14.23 3.47 -9.66
CA CYS A 40 -14.88 3.09 -10.92
C CYS A 40 -15.16 1.57 -11.05
N SER A 41 -14.80 0.76 -10.05
CA SER A 41 -15.03 -0.68 -10.12
C SER A 41 -16.52 -1.02 -10.07
N SER A 42 -16.97 -1.84 -11.03
CA SER A 42 -18.31 -2.45 -11.02
C SER A 42 -18.37 -3.74 -10.19
N ALA A 43 -17.22 -4.30 -9.81
CA ALA A 43 -17.10 -5.48 -8.96
C ALA A 43 -16.74 -5.08 -7.52
N PRO A 44 -17.12 -5.88 -6.51
CA PRO A 44 -16.71 -5.63 -5.12
C PRO A 44 -15.19 -5.55 -4.97
N CYS A 45 -14.71 -4.50 -4.33
CA CYS A 45 -13.30 -4.29 -4.02
C CYS A 45 -13.10 -4.07 -2.51
N ALA A 46 -11.87 -4.27 -2.05
CA ALA A 46 -11.42 -3.94 -0.70
C ALA A 46 -9.94 -3.56 -0.75
N VAL A 47 -9.46 -2.81 0.25
CA VAL A 47 -8.05 -2.47 0.42
C VAL A 47 -7.54 -3.08 1.72
N LEU A 48 -6.40 -3.77 1.67
CA LEU A 48 -5.69 -4.29 2.84
C LEU A 48 -4.38 -3.50 3.01
N ILE A 49 -4.16 -2.95 4.20
CA ILE A 49 -3.06 -2.04 4.51
C ILE A 49 -2.14 -2.66 5.58
N PRO A 50 -0.86 -2.92 5.28
CA PRO A 50 0.14 -3.36 6.25
C PRO A 50 0.66 -2.17 7.07
N LEU A 51 0.42 -2.16 8.39
CA LEU A 51 0.89 -1.07 9.25
C LEU A 51 2.38 -1.16 9.61
N LYS A 52 3.04 -2.30 9.36
CA LYS A 52 4.47 -2.49 9.64
C LYS A 52 5.35 -2.40 8.41
N GLY A 53 4.82 -1.95 7.27
CA GLY A 53 5.60 -1.68 6.05
C GLY A 53 5.13 -2.40 4.79
N TRP A 54 5.40 -1.78 3.65
CA TRP A 54 4.89 -2.16 2.33
C TRP A 54 5.85 -3.03 1.50
N SER A 55 7.10 -3.18 1.90
CA SER A 55 8.07 -3.96 1.11
C SER A 55 9.20 -4.47 1.99
N SER A 56 10.03 -5.38 1.47
CA SER A 56 11.24 -5.84 2.18
C SER A 56 12.23 -4.72 2.52
N LEU A 57 12.14 -3.58 1.82
CA LEU A 57 12.96 -2.38 2.01
C LEU A 57 12.26 -1.32 2.88
N ASP A 58 11.06 -1.60 3.37
CA ASP A 58 10.26 -0.71 4.19
C ASP A 58 9.86 -1.44 5.48
N LYS A 59 10.83 -1.65 6.35
CA LYS A 59 10.65 -2.31 7.66
C LYS A 59 11.64 -1.76 8.67
N GLU A 60 11.34 -1.88 9.95
CA GLU A 60 12.23 -1.37 10.99
C GLU A 60 13.69 -1.82 10.79
N GLY A 61 14.61 -0.86 10.89
CA GLY A 61 16.05 -1.08 10.74
C GLY A 61 16.59 -1.08 9.30
N VAL A 62 15.77 -0.85 8.26
CA VAL A 62 16.26 -0.74 6.87
C VAL A 62 16.09 0.66 6.27
N ALA A 63 16.81 0.92 5.18
CA ALA A 63 17.03 2.26 4.64
C ALA A 63 15.77 3.02 4.21
N LEU A 64 14.72 2.35 3.73
CA LEU A 64 13.50 3.02 3.26
C LEU A 64 12.35 2.94 4.28
N TYR A 65 12.61 2.53 5.52
CA TYR A 65 11.58 2.50 6.56
C TYR A 65 11.09 3.90 6.89
N ASN A 66 9.80 4.16 6.65
CA ASN A 66 9.22 5.45 6.97
C ASN A 66 7.73 5.33 7.32
N PRO A 67 7.41 4.99 8.59
CA PRO A 67 6.02 4.80 9.01
C PRO A 67 5.17 6.07 8.89
N LYS A 68 5.79 7.26 8.92
CA LYS A 68 5.08 8.53 8.70
C LYS A 68 4.62 8.68 7.25
N ALA A 69 5.47 8.30 6.29
CA ALA A 69 5.10 8.30 4.88
C ALA A 69 4.03 7.25 4.57
N ASP A 70 4.11 6.07 5.19
CA ASP A 70 3.10 5.01 5.04
C ASP A 70 1.73 5.43 5.58
N ALA A 71 1.72 6.08 6.75
CA ALA A 71 0.52 6.64 7.35
C ALA A 71 -0.06 7.78 6.49
N PHE A 72 0.80 8.63 5.91
CA PHE A 72 0.38 9.68 4.99
C PHE A 72 -0.32 9.10 3.76
N PHE A 73 0.27 8.08 3.11
CA PHE A 73 -0.36 7.38 1.99
C PHE A 73 -1.71 6.76 2.37
N THR A 74 -1.75 6.08 3.52
CA THR A 74 -2.98 5.46 4.05
C THR A 74 -4.09 6.48 4.24
N LEU A 75 -3.80 7.63 4.85
CA LEU A 75 -4.76 8.71 5.02
C LEU A 75 -5.19 9.30 3.67
N ALA A 76 -4.24 9.59 2.78
CA ALA A 76 -4.49 10.15 1.46
C ALA A 76 -5.40 9.26 0.61
N LEU A 77 -5.20 7.94 0.69
CA LEU A 77 -6.01 6.93 0.00
C LEU A 77 -7.42 6.86 0.61
N LYS A 78 -7.54 6.73 1.93
CA LYS A 78 -8.83 6.63 2.63
C LYS A 78 -9.74 7.84 2.37
N ARG A 79 -9.20 9.06 2.31
CA ARG A 79 -9.99 10.28 2.02
C ARG A 79 -10.61 10.28 0.62
N ARG A 80 -10.07 9.51 -0.32
CA ARG A 80 -10.47 9.52 -1.74
C ARG A 80 -11.32 8.31 -2.12
N LEU A 81 -11.28 7.24 -1.33
CA LEU A 81 -12.05 6.04 -1.59
C LEU A 81 -13.54 6.28 -1.32
N ASN A 82 -14.38 5.71 -2.18
CA ASN A 82 -15.81 5.59 -1.93
C ASN A 82 -16.04 4.88 -0.58
N PRO A 83 -16.96 5.37 0.27
CA PRO A 83 -17.18 4.82 1.62
C PRO A 83 -17.64 3.35 1.61
N ASN A 84 -18.15 2.87 0.47
CA ASN A 84 -18.56 1.47 0.27
C ASN A 84 -17.38 0.51 0.01
N ILE A 85 -16.17 1.02 -0.22
CA ILE A 85 -14.96 0.21 -0.42
C ILE A 85 -14.30 0.01 0.95
N PRO A 86 -14.40 -1.18 1.55
CA PRO A 86 -13.81 -1.44 2.84
C PRO A 86 -12.28 -1.32 2.79
N VAL A 87 -11.72 -0.66 3.82
CA VAL A 87 -10.30 -0.61 4.08
C VAL A 87 -10.03 -1.37 5.39
N LYS A 88 -9.17 -2.39 5.33
CA LYS A 88 -8.71 -3.16 6.49
C LYS A 88 -7.25 -2.83 6.76
N GLU A 89 -6.96 -2.28 7.93
CA GLU A 89 -5.60 -2.07 8.42
C GLU A 89 -5.23 -3.24 9.34
N VAL A 90 -4.02 -3.78 9.16
CA VAL A 90 -3.50 -4.90 9.96
C VAL A 90 -2.11 -4.60 10.50
N ASP A 91 -1.86 -4.96 11.76
CA ASP A 91 -0.57 -4.73 12.43
C ASP A 91 0.50 -5.74 12.00
N LEU A 92 0.71 -5.84 10.69
CA LEU A 92 1.55 -6.81 10.01
C LEU A 92 2.40 -6.12 8.94
N HIS A 93 3.53 -6.73 8.62
CA HIS A 93 4.36 -6.33 7.50
C HIS A 93 3.91 -7.09 6.24
N MET A 94 3.91 -6.44 5.07
CA MET A 94 3.34 -7.00 3.83
C MET A 94 3.90 -8.40 3.47
N ASN A 95 5.19 -8.61 3.68
CA ASN A 95 5.87 -9.88 3.35
C ASN A 95 5.72 -10.98 4.40
N THR A 96 4.82 -10.85 5.37
CA THR A 96 4.58 -11.90 6.38
C THR A 96 3.55 -12.93 5.88
N PRO A 97 3.71 -14.23 6.21
CA PRO A 97 2.67 -15.22 5.92
C PRO A 97 1.30 -14.86 6.50
N GLU A 98 1.27 -14.18 7.64
CA GLU A 98 0.07 -13.66 8.30
C GLU A 98 -0.65 -12.67 7.40
N PHE A 99 0.07 -11.72 6.79
CA PHE A 99 -0.51 -10.76 5.84
C PHE A 99 -1.07 -11.46 4.60
N GLY A 100 -0.38 -12.50 4.12
CA GLY A 100 -0.87 -13.35 3.04
C GLY A 100 -2.20 -14.03 3.37
N ARG A 101 -2.35 -14.56 4.59
CA ARG A 101 -3.63 -15.13 5.07
C ARG A 101 -4.72 -14.07 5.13
N GLU A 102 -4.41 -12.88 5.64
CA GLU A 102 -5.34 -11.76 5.71
C GLU A 102 -5.86 -11.32 4.33
N ALA A 103 -5.00 -11.33 3.31
CA ALA A 103 -5.39 -11.03 1.94
C ALA A 103 -6.36 -12.08 1.37
N VAL A 104 -6.08 -13.37 1.59
CA VAL A 104 -6.94 -14.48 1.15
C VAL A 104 -8.29 -14.44 1.84
N ASP A 105 -8.31 -14.21 3.15
CA ASP A 105 -9.55 -14.14 3.93
C ASP A 105 -10.42 -12.95 3.51
N LEU A 106 -9.81 -11.79 3.29
CA LEU A 106 -10.51 -10.60 2.79
C LEU A 106 -11.10 -10.86 1.40
N PHE A 107 -10.33 -11.47 0.50
CA PHE A 107 -10.80 -11.85 -0.84
C PHE A 107 -11.99 -12.83 -0.76
N ASN A 108 -11.85 -13.91 0.00
CA ASN A 108 -12.91 -14.91 0.16
C ASN A 108 -14.20 -14.29 0.70
N LYS A 109 -14.10 -13.34 1.63
CA LYS A 109 -15.24 -12.62 2.19
C LYS A 109 -15.97 -11.79 1.13
N ILE A 110 -15.25 -11.00 0.33
CA ILE A 110 -15.88 -10.18 -0.72
C ILE A 110 -16.43 -11.04 -1.86
N TYR A 111 -15.73 -12.13 -2.21
CA TYR A 111 -16.14 -13.05 -3.26
C TYR A 111 -17.45 -13.77 -2.92
N LYS A 112 -17.55 -14.35 -1.72
CA LYS A 112 -18.78 -15.02 -1.26
C LYS A 112 -19.98 -14.08 -1.16
N LYS A 113 -19.77 -12.86 -0.64
CA LYS A 113 -20.83 -11.84 -0.56
C LYS A 113 -21.36 -11.43 -1.93
N ASN A 114 -20.51 -11.48 -2.96
CA ASN A 114 -20.92 -11.19 -4.33
C ASN A 114 -21.82 -12.29 -4.90
N GLN A 115 -21.50 -13.57 -4.63
CA GLN A 115 -22.30 -14.71 -5.12
C GLN A 115 -23.72 -14.74 -4.54
N THR A 116 -23.89 -14.31 -3.29
CA THR A 116 -25.21 -14.30 -2.61
C THR A 116 -26.12 -13.14 -3.01
N LYS A 117 -25.62 -12.19 -3.82
CA LYS A 117 -26.37 -11.00 -4.25
C LYS A 117 -26.98 -11.13 -5.65
N SER A 118 -26.71 -12.24 -6.34
CA SER A 118 -27.27 -12.57 -7.65
C SER A 118 -28.37 -13.62 -7.50
#